data_AF-A0A2D4RRQ2-F1
#
_entry.id   AF-A0A2D4RRQ2-F1
#
_cell.length_a   1.000
_cell.length_b   1.000
_cell.length_c   1.000
_cell.angle_alpha   90.00
_cell.angle_beta   90.00
_cell.angle_gamma   90.00
#
_symmetry.space_group_name_H-M   'P 1'
#
loop_
_entity.id
_entity.type
_entity.pdbx_description
1 polymer ?
#
loop_
_entity_poly.entity_id
_entity_poly.type
_entity_poly.pdbx_seq_one_letter_code
_entity_poly.pdbx_strand_id
1 'polypeptide(L)'
;MALSIEQKEQFLQEGFLKISSGLSVELMQSWAAAALERVGYGTTQQCAEPIIWMNHHHQAPISEIAPAAWEALCEIVGGAERIETKILGIESRHFTQINSWVWSDAFIINFSLGAEKPWRTPQAEGFNWHKDGSYFRHFADSREQALLLVLFWSDVETKGGGTFIAADSPAHVAQKLLKHPEGIEPGTFDFPSIIQKCQDFRELVGKAGDLYLIHPYMLHTSSANHSGQPRVMSNPPVVLKEPLRLDRKQANLSLLEETTLRFLGTDFIPPPKSARAAYWWEVA
;
A
#
# COMPACT_ATOMS: atom_id res chain seq x y z
N MET A 1 -3.35 17.46 -9.27
CA MET A 1 -2.96 17.54 -10.68
C MET A 1 -3.40 16.23 -11.32
N ALA A 2 -4.06 16.28 -12.48
CA ALA A 2 -4.39 15.06 -13.21
C ALA A 2 -3.10 14.33 -13.64
N LEU A 3 -3.12 12.99 -13.60
CA LEU A 3 -2.02 12.15 -14.07
C LEU A 3 -1.75 12.42 -15.56
N SER A 4 -0.48 12.49 -15.93
CA SER A 4 -0.09 12.57 -17.33
C SER A 4 -0.46 11.29 -18.09
N ILE A 5 -0.48 11.35 -19.42
CA ILE A 5 -0.76 10.18 -20.26
C ILE A 5 0.28 9.09 -20.01
N GLU A 6 1.56 9.47 -19.86
CA GLU A 6 2.67 8.57 -19.59
C GLU A 6 2.53 7.90 -18.21
N GLN A 7 2.10 8.67 -17.20
CA GLN A 7 1.85 8.13 -15.86
C GLN A 7 0.70 7.13 -15.84
N LYS A 8 -0.36 7.38 -16.60
CA LYS A 8 -1.49 6.44 -16.76
C LYS A 8 -1.05 5.16 -17.45
N GLU A 9 -0.32 5.28 -18.55
CA GLU A 9 0.18 4.12 -19.29
C GLU A 9 1.17 3.31 -18.44
N GLN A 10 2.04 3.97 -17.66
CA GLN A 10 2.91 3.29 -16.71
C GLN A 10 2.09 2.50 -15.68
N PHE A 11 1.09 3.11 -15.06
CA PHE A 11 0.26 2.39 -14.08
C PHE A 11 -0.50 1.22 -14.71
N LEU A 12 -0.99 1.37 -15.94
CA LEU A 12 -1.66 0.30 -16.69
C LEU A 12 -0.73 -0.87 -17.06
N GLN A 13 0.57 -0.61 -17.24
CA GLN A 13 1.56 -1.61 -17.60
C GLN A 13 2.19 -2.27 -16.36
N GLU A 14 2.63 -1.47 -15.40
CA GLU A 14 3.40 -1.93 -14.25
C GLU A 14 2.55 -2.13 -12.99
N GLY A 15 1.34 -1.57 -12.94
CA GLY A 15 0.50 -1.59 -11.75
C GLY A 15 1.03 -0.71 -10.61
N PHE A 16 1.98 0.20 -10.87
CA PHE A 16 2.37 1.21 -9.90
C PHE A 16 2.91 2.47 -10.55
N LEU A 17 2.92 3.56 -9.78
CA LEU A 17 3.44 4.85 -10.19
C LEU A 17 4.04 5.57 -8.98
N LYS A 18 5.12 6.32 -9.22
CA LYS A 18 5.68 7.27 -8.26
C LYS A 18 5.30 8.71 -8.64
N ILE A 19 4.81 9.48 -7.68
CA ILE A 19 4.52 10.92 -7.83
C ILE A 19 5.05 11.70 -6.62
N SER A 20 5.14 13.03 -6.74
CA SER A 20 5.25 13.90 -5.57
C SER A 20 3.88 14.05 -4.92
N SER A 21 3.80 13.88 -3.60
CA SER A 21 2.56 14.06 -2.84
C SER A 21 2.10 15.52 -2.76
N GLY A 22 3.04 16.46 -2.88
CA GLY A 22 2.78 17.88 -2.66
C GLY A 22 2.69 18.29 -1.18
N LEU A 23 3.06 17.41 -0.24
CA LEU A 23 3.16 17.76 1.18
C LEU A 23 4.20 18.88 1.39
N SER A 24 3.87 19.83 2.27
CA SER A 24 4.82 20.86 2.69
C SER A 24 5.97 20.24 3.51
N VAL A 25 7.18 20.79 3.33
CA VAL A 25 8.38 20.37 4.08
C VAL A 25 8.15 20.51 5.59
N GLU A 26 7.50 21.58 6.02
CA GLU A 26 7.23 21.91 7.42
C GLU A 26 6.36 20.83 8.09
N LEU A 27 5.27 20.42 7.43
CA LEU A 27 4.40 19.34 7.94
C LEU A 27 5.15 18.02 8.05
N MET A 28 5.90 17.64 7.01
CA MET A 28 6.64 16.38 7.01
C MET A 28 7.67 16.33 8.13
N GLN A 29 8.44 17.41 8.30
CA GLN A 29 9.43 17.53 9.38
C GLN A 29 8.76 17.52 10.76
N SER A 30 7.68 18.27 10.93
CA SER A 30 6.95 18.34 12.20
C SER A 30 6.41 16.97 12.64
N TRP A 31 5.72 16.26 11.75
CA TRP A 31 5.12 14.97 12.08
C TRP A 31 6.20 13.89 12.30
N ALA A 32 7.23 13.85 11.45
CA ALA A 32 8.32 12.90 11.61
C ALA A 32 9.10 13.14 12.91
N ALA A 33 9.40 14.39 13.26
CA ALA A 33 10.09 14.73 14.50
C ALA A 33 9.26 14.35 15.74
N ALA A 34 7.97 14.70 15.76
CA ALA A 34 7.07 14.33 16.85
C ALA A 34 6.97 12.80 17.01
N ALA A 35 6.92 12.06 15.90
CA ALA A 35 6.89 10.61 15.95
C ALA A 35 8.18 10.00 16.53
N LEU A 36 9.36 10.52 16.12
CA LEU A 36 10.66 10.10 16.63
C LEU A 36 10.84 10.43 18.12
N GLU A 37 10.31 11.56 18.58
CA GLU A 37 10.29 11.94 20.00
C GLU A 37 9.48 10.94 20.84
N ARG A 38 8.28 10.56 20.40
CA ARG A 38 7.42 9.60 21.13
C ARG A 38 8.05 8.23 21.32
N VAL A 39 8.93 7.81 20.41
CA VAL A 39 9.66 6.54 20.50
C VAL A 39 11.05 6.70 21.14
N GLY A 40 11.35 7.90 21.65
CA GLY A 40 12.56 8.21 22.39
C GLY A 40 13.84 8.23 21.55
N TYR A 41 13.75 8.36 20.22
CA TYR A 41 14.92 8.28 19.34
C TYR A 41 15.99 9.31 19.72
N GLY A 42 17.25 8.87 19.85
CA GLY A 42 18.37 9.74 20.26
C GLY A 42 18.44 10.02 21.77
N THR A 43 17.61 9.38 22.58
CA THR A 43 17.59 9.54 24.05
C THR A 43 18.00 8.25 24.76
N THR A 44 18.19 8.32 26.09
CA THR A 44 18.42 7.12 26.93
C THR A 44 17.20 6.19 27.00
N GLN A 45 16.02 6.67 26.58
CA GLN A 45 14.77 5.90 26.53
C GLN A 45 14.47 5.38 25.12
N GLN A 46 15.43 5.43 24.20
CA GLN A 46 15.23 4.97 22.82
C GLN A 46 14.71 3.54 22.76
N CYS A 47 13.67 3.34 21.96
CA CYS A 47 13.15 2.01 21.70
C CYS A 47 14.24 1.12 21.07
N ALA A 48 14.39 -0.10 21.61
CA ALA A 48 15.36 -1.09 21.14
C ALA A 48 14.89 -1.85 19.90
N GLU A 49 13.60 -1.77 19.55
CA GLU A 49 13.05 -2.46 18.40
C GLU A 49 13.63 -1.88 17.10
N PRO A 50 14.13 -2.72 16.18
CA PRO A 50 14.77 -2.25 14.96
C PRO A 50 13.77 -1.64 13.96
N ILE A 51 12.47 -1.93 14.13
CA ILE A 51 11.36 -1.35 13.36
C ILE A 51 10.11 -1.25 14.25
N ILE A 52 9.37 -0.16 14.12
CA ILE A 52 8.16 0.12 14.90
C ILE A 52 7.01 0.48 13.97
N TRP A 53 5.82 -0.02 14.30
CA TRP A 53 4.55 0.35 13.69
C TRP A 53 3.76 1.20 14.69
N MET A 54 3.42 2.43 14.33
CA MET A 54 2.76 3.39 15.22
C MET A 54 1.27 3.52 14.90
N ASN A 55 0.47 3.82 15.93
CA ASN A 55 -0.95 4.15 15.76
C ASN A 55 -1.14 5.66 15.53
N HIS A 56 -2.34 6.07 15.13
CA HIS A 56 -2.67 7.45 14.79
C HIS A 56 -2.56 8.41 15.99
N HIS A 57 -2.03 9.61 15.75
CA HIS A 57 -2.07 10.73 16.68
C HIS A 57 -2.32 12.05 15.95
N HIS A 58 -1.52 12.35 14.93
CA HIS A 58 -1.78 13.43 13.97
C HIS A 58 -2.54 12.87 12.78
N GLN A 59 -3.55 13.63 12.34
CA GLN A 59 -4.43 13.26 11.24
C GLN A 59 -4.83 14.53 10.50
N ALA A 60 -4.86 14.46 9.17
CA ALA A 60 -5.40 15.54 8.35
C ALA A 60 -6.01 15.01 7.04
N PRO A 61 -7.06 15.66 6.51
CA PRO A 61 -7.65 15.29 5.23
C PRO A 61 -6.61 15.39 4.11
N ILE A 62 -6.53 14.36 3.26
CA ILE A 62 -5.54 14.29 2.17
C ILE A 62 -5.75 15.46 1.20
N SER A 63 -7.01 15.82 0.94
CA SER A 63 -7.39 16.94 0.09
C SER A 63 -6.88 18.30 0.56
N GLU A 64 -6.59 18.45 1.86
CA GLU A 64 -6.11 19.71 2.45
C GLU A 64 -4.58 19.77 2.44
N ILE A 65 -3.91 18.68 2.86
CA ILE A 65 -2.45 18.67 3.01
C ILE A 65 -1.70 18.27 1.74
N ALA A 66 -2.36 17.54 0.84
CA ALA A 66 -1.79 16.95 -0.36
C ALA A 66 -2.83 16.89 -1.51
N PRO A 67 -3.42 18.03 -1.93
CA PRO A 67 -4.51 18.05 -2.92
C PRO A 67 -4.13 17.38 -4.24
N ALA A 68 -2.88 17.52 -4.68
CA ALA A 68 -2.41 16.88 -5.91
C ALA A 68 -2.37 15.35 -5.81
N ALA A 69 -1.96 14.81 -4.66
CA ALA A 69 -1.99 13.37 -4.40
C ALA A 69 -3.42 12.84 -4.31
N TRP A 70 -4.31 13.61 -3.67
CA TRP A 70 -5.73 13.26 -3.58
C TRP A 70 -6.37 13.15 -4.97
N GLU A 71 -6.13 14.12 -5.86
CA GLU A 71 -6.62 14.08 -7.24
C GLU A 71 -6.09 12.87 -8.01
N ALA A 72 -4.79 12.57 -7.91
CA ALA A 72 -4.18 11.41 -8.57
C ALA A 72 -4.77 10.08 -8.08
N LEU A 73 -4.94 9.93 -6.76
CA LEU A 73 -5.59 8.76 -6.15
C LEU A 73 -7.02 8.61 -6.67
N CYS A 74 -7.80 9.70 -6.62
CA CYS A 74 -9.18 9.72 -7.10
C CYS A 74 -9.26 9.34 -8.59
N GLU A 75 -8.36 9.85 -9.42
CA GLU A 75 -8.31 9.52 -10.85
C GLU A 75 -8.04 8.02 -11.08
N ILE A 76 -7.15 7.40 -10.31
CA ILE A 76 -6.85 5.98 -10.44
C ILE A 76 -8.07 5.12 -10.07
N VAL A 77 -8.75 5.46 -8.97
CA VAL A 77 -9.91 4.67 -8.49
C VAL A 77 -11.22 5.00 -9.22
N GLY A 78 -11.24 6.07 -10.01
CA GLY A 78 -12.37 6.49 -10.83
C GLY A 78 -13.37 7.40 -10.12
N GLY A 79 -12.88 8.27 -9.23
CA GLY A 79 -13.65 9.34 -8.59
C GLY A 79 -13.59 9.30 -7.06
N ALA A 80 -13.60 10.48 -6.43
CA ALA A 80 -13.61 10.62 -4.97
C ALA A 80 -14.87 10.03 -4.35
N GLU A 81 -15.99 10.06 -5.07
CA GLU A 81 -17.27 9.52 -4.65
C GLU A 81 -17.25 8.00 -4.45
N ARG A 82 -16.29 7.30 -5.06
CA ARG A 82 -16.11 5.86 -4.91
C ARG A 82 -15.35 5.46 -3.65
N ILE A 83 -14.63 6.38 -3.02
CA ILE A 83 -13.83 6.12 -1.82
C ILE A 83 -14.77 6.00 -0.62
N GLU A 84 -14.51 5.03 0.25
CA GLU A 84 -15.27 4.84 1.49
C GLU A 84 -15.10 6.03 2.42
N THR A 85 -16.22 6.58 2.85
CA THR A 85 -16.27 7.77 3.72
C THR A 85 -16.39 7.39 5.19
N LYS A 86 -16.83 6.17 5.48
CA LYS A 86 -16.90 5.61 6.83
C LYS A 86 -15.51 5.31 7.38
N ILE A 87 -15.38 5.42 8.69
CA ILE A 87 -14.18 4.98 9.41
C ILE A 87 -14.40 3.52 9.79
N LEU A 88 -13.44 2.65 9.42
CA LEU A 88 -13.56 1.21 9.62
C LEU A 88 -12.56 0.75 10.68
N GLY A 89 -13.04 0.19 11.78
CA GLY A 89 -12.21 -0.42 12.81
C GLY A 89 -11.73 -1.80 12.39
N ILE A 90 -10.46 -2.12 12.66
CA ILE A 90 -9.85 -3.41 12.36
C ILE A 90 -9.07 -3.94 13.55
N GLU A 91 -8.93 -5.26 13.63
CA GLU A 91 -7.96 -5.89 14.52
C GLU A 91 -6.59 -5.95 13.82
N SER A 92 -5.65 -5.13 14.29
CA SER A 92 -4.30 -5.04 13.72
C SER A 92 -3.29 -4.61 14.78
N ARG A 93 -2.02 -4.99 14.56
CA ARG A 93 -0.89 -4.61 15.42
C ARG A 93 -0.33 -3.23 15.11
N HIS A 94 -0.69 -2.64 13.97
CA HIS A 94 -0.16 -1.36 13.51
C HIS A 94 -1.09 -0.21 13.88
N PHE A 95 -2.24 -0.13 13.21
CA PHE A 95 -3.28 0.86 13.47
C PHE A 95 -4.64 0.16 13.54
N THR A 96 -5.57 0.75 14.29
CA THR A 96 -6.86 0.12 14.61
C THR A 96 -8.04 0.66 13.80
N GLN A 97 -7.81 1.67 12.96
CA GLN A 97 -8.84 2.31 12.15
C GLN A 97 -8.34 2.60 10.74
N ILE A 98 -9.22 2.45 9.76
CA ILE A 98 -9.00 2.83 8.38
C ILE A 98 -9.89 4.04 8.09
N ASN A 99 -9.26 5.11 7.65
CA ASN A 99 -9.92 6.29 7.11
C ASN A 99 -9.30 6.60 5.73
N SER A 100 -10.05 6.32 4.66
CA SER A 100 -9.52 6.36 3.28
C SER A 100 -9.34 7.78 2.71
N TRP A 101 -9.74 8.82 3.44
CA TRP A 101 -9.66 10.22 3.03
C TRP A 101 -8.79 11.07 3.96
N VAL A 102 -8.14 10.44 4.94
CA VAL A 102 -7.22 11.06 5.90
C VAL A 102 -5.86 10.37 5.82
N TRP A 103 -4.79 11.16 5.89
CA TRP A 103 -3.47 10.65 6.23
C TRP A 103 -3.13 10.96 7.67
N SER A 104 -2.34 10.08 8.27
CA SER A 104 -1.96 10.16 9.66
C SER A 104 -0.48 9.84 9.86
N ASP A 105 0.01 10.13 11.06
CA ASP A 105 1.33 9.73 11.53
C ASP A 105 1.37 8.29 12.08
N ALA A 106 0.53 7.40 11.54
CA ALA A 106 0.57 5.96 11.83
C ALA A 106 1.77 5.33 11.11
N PHE A 107 2.97 5.81 11.44
CA PHE A 107 4.19 5.53 10.69
C PHE A 107 4.71 4.12 10.93
N ILE A 108 5.42 3.64 9.91
CA ILE A 108 6.35 2.52 10.01
C ILE A 108 7.75 3.15 10.05
N ILE A 109 8.39 3.10 11.22
CA ILE A 109 9.73 3.64 11.43
C ILE A 109 10.72 2.49 11.46
N ASN A 110 11.58 2.39 10.44
CA ASN A 110 12.63 1.39 10.36
C ASN A 110 13.96 2.03 10.78
N PHE A 111 14.48 1.68 11.95
CA PHE A 111 15.74 2.19 12.48
C PHE A 111 16.94 1.42 11.93
N SER A 112 16.84 0.10 11.96
CA SER A 112 17.98 -0.79 11.72
C SER A 112 17.56 -2.22 11.41
N LEU A 113 16.33 -2.46 10.95
CA LEU A 113 15.85 -3.81 10.62
C LEU A 113 16.87 -4.51 9.71
N GLY A 114 17.35 -5.68 10.11
CA GLY A 114 18.27 -6.51 9.33
C GLY A 114 19.67 -5.91 9.12
N ALA A 115 20.01 -4.78 9.75
CA ALA A 115 21.30 -4.11 9.59
C ALA A 115 22.48 -4.95 10.12
N GLU A 116 22.22 -5.93 10.97
CA GLU A 116 23.21 -6.84 11.55
C GLU A 116 23.71 -7.92 10.57
N LYS A 117 23.06 -8.07 9.41
CA LYS A 117 23.41 -9.03 8.35
C LYS A 117 23.84 -8.28 7.09
N PRO A 118 24.58 -8.90 6.16
CA PRO A 118 24.85 -8.27 4.86
C PRO A 118 23.55 -7.90 4.14
N TRP A 119 23.49 -6.68 3.58
CA TRP A 119 22.34 -6.26 2.78
C TRP A 119 22.17 -7.17 1.57
N ARG A 120 20.92 -7.53 1.27
CA ARG A 120 20.54 -8.40 0.15
C ARG A 120 19.67 -7.62 -0.83
N THR A 121 20.01 -7.74 -2.11
CA THR A 121 19.15 -7.25 -3.21
C THR A 121 17.79 -7.95 -3.16
N PRO A 122 16.67 -7.31 -3.57
CA PRO A 122 15.38 -7.98 -3.56
C PRO A 122 15.41 -9.19 -4.51
N GLN A 123 14.88 -10.30 -4.02
CA GLN A 123 14.75 -11.59 -4.71
C GLN A 123 13.62 -12.40 -4.05
N ALA A 124 13.24 -13.53 -4.64
CA ALA A 124 12.15 -14.35 -4.12
C ALA A 124 12.45 -14.94 -2.72
N GLU A 125 13.69 -15.37 -2.45
CA GLU A 125 14.01 -16.12 -1.23
C GLU A 125 14.45 -15.25 -0.05
N GLY A 126 13.99 -15.63 1.14
CA GLY A 126 14.47 -15.08 2.42
C GLY A 126 13.92 -13.70 2.75
N PHE A 127 12.76 -13.36 2.19
CA PHE A 127 11.96 -12.21 2.58
C PHE A 127 10.52 -12.64 2.84
N ASN A 128 9.80 -11.86 3.65
CA ASN A 128 8.40 -12.10 3.97
C ASN A 128 7.50 -11.40 2.95
N TRP A 129 7.42 -11.94 1.74
CA TRP A 129 6.61 -11.41 0.65
C TRP A 129 5.12 -11.60 0.94
N HIS A 130 4.35 -10.53 0.81
CA HIS A 130 2.91 -10.53 1.04
C HIS A 130 2.23 -9.42 0.23
N LYS A 131 0.90 -9.44 0.18
CA LYS A 131 0.10 -8.25 -0.09
C LYS A 131 -0.76 -7.97 1.15
N ASP A 132 -1.23 -6.75 1.29
CA ASP A 132 -2.07 -6.35 2.42
C ASP A 132 -3.47 -6.98 2.37
N GLY A 133 -4.18 -6.83 3.49
CA GLY A 133 -5.58 -7.19 3.63
C GLY A 133 -5.86 -8.35 4.58
N SER A 134 -5.22 -8.35 5.75
CA SER A 134 -5.50 -9.31 6.82
C SER A 134 -6.94 -9.29 7.36
N TYR A 135 -7.73 -8.28 6.97
CA TYR A 135 -9.04 -7.95 7.50
C TYR A 135 -10.19 -8.21 6.51
N PHE A 136 -10.00 -9.02 5.46
CA PHE A 136 -11.09 -9.44 4.57
C PHE A 136 -10.78 -10.73 3.81
N ARG A 137 -11.82 -11.43 3.34
CA ARG A 137 -11.68 -12.51 2.37
C ARG A 137 -11.39 -11.92 0.99
N HIS A 138 -10.29 -12.33 0.38
CA HIS A 138 -9.81 -11.77 -0.87
C HIS A 138 -10.56 -12.28 -2.09
N PHE A 139 -11.01 -11.37 -2.93
CA PHE A 139 -11.53 -11.61 -4.27
C PHE A 139 -10.77 -10.79 -5.29
N ALA A 140 -10.94 -11.10 -6.58
CA ALA A 140 -10.33 -10.30 -7.63
C ALA A 140 -10.83 -8.84 -7.61
N ASP A 141 -12.10 -8.64 -7.27
CA ASP A 141 -12.75 -7.34 -7.27
C ASP A 141 -12.89 -6.70 -5.88
N SER A 142 -12.10 -7.15 -4.90
CA SER A 142 -12.19 -6.68 -3.51
C SER A 142 -12.16 -5.15 -3.41
N ARG A 143 -13.11 -4.60 -2.66
CA ARG A 143 -13.22 -3.15 -2.36
C ARG A 143 -12.34 -2.75 -1.17
N GLU A 144 -11.96 -3.73 -0.37
CA GLU A 144 -11.36 -3.56 0.95
C GLU A 144 -9.90 -3.09 0.89
N GLN A 145 -9.24 -3.28 -0.25
CA GLN A 145 -7.91 -2.72 -0.54
C GLN A 145 -7.84 -2.41 -2.03
N ALA A 146 -8.13 -1.17 -2.40
CA ALA A 146 -8.11 -0.72 -3.79
C ALA A 146 -6.73 -0.21 -4.23
N LEU A 147 -5.96 0.36 -3.32
CA LEU A 147 -4.57 0.76 -3.55
C LEU A 147 -3.74 0.47 -2.31
N LEU A 148 -2.50 0.04 -2.54
CA LEU A 148 -1.43 0.15 -1.57
C LEU A 148 -0.73 1.49 -1.79
N LEU A 149 -0.64 2.30 -0.74
CA LEU A 149 0.14 3.53 -0.77
C LEU A 149 1.47 3.30 -0.06
N VAL A 150 2.56 3.88 -0.56
CA VAL A 150 3.81 4.01 0.20
C VAL A 150 4.23 5.47 0.12
N LEU A 151 4.04 6.19 1.23
CA LEU A 151 4.39 7.59 1.36
C LEU A 151 5.65 7.72 2.21
N PHE A 152 6.66 8.39 1.67
CA PHE A 152 7.91 8.65 2.39
C PHE A 152 7.83 9.98 3.15
N TRP A 153 8.16 9.93 4.45
CA TRP A 153 8.23 11.09 5.34
C TRP A 153 9.68 11.47 5.67
N SER A 154 10.63 10.62 5.29
CA SER A 154 12.07 10.86 5.26
C SER A 154 12.60 10.47 3.88
N ASP A 155 13.82 10.91 3.56
CA ASP A 155 14.53 10.37 2.40
C ASP A 155 14.75 8.86 2.56
N VAL A 156 14.68 8.15 1.43
CA VAL A 156 14.87 6.70 1.34
C VAL A 156 15.80 6.43 0.16
N GLU A 157 17.06 6.19 0.46
CA GLU A 157 18.05 5.78 -0.54
C GLU A 157 18.15 4.26 -0.64
N THR A 158 18.86 3.76 -1.65
CA THR A 158 19.15 2.33 -1.77
C THR A 158 19.81 1.80 -0.51
N LYS A 159 19.33 0.66 -0.01
CA LYS A 159 19.72 0.07 1.28
C LYS A 159 19.26 0.86 2.51
N GLY A 160 18.42 1.88 2.33
CA GLY A 160 17.85 2.71 3.40
C GLY A 160 16.56 2.14 4.00
N GLY A 161 16.26 0.85 3.80
CA GLY A 161 15.02 0.24 4.27
C GLY A 161 13.80 0.54 3.40
N GLY A 162 14.00 0.89 2.12
CA GLY A 162 12.90 1.10 1.16
C GLY A 162 12.14 -0.19 0.89
N THR A 163 10.81 -0.10 0.80
CA THR A 163 9.96 -1.28 0.55
C THR A 163 10.41 -1.99 -0.73
N PHE A 164 10.55 -3.31 -0.67
CA PHE A 164 10.79 -4.11 -1.87
C PHE A 164 9.46 -4.52 -2.49
N ILE A 165 9.37 -4.49 -3.81
CA ILE A 165 8.21 -4.95 -4.58
C ILE A 165 8.63 -6.02 -5.59
N ALA A 166 7.69 -6.91 -5.94
CA ALA A 166 7.80 -7.81 -7.07
C ALA A 166 6.86 -7.32 -8.18
N ALA A 167 7.39 -6.50 -9.10
CA ALA A 167 6.63 -5.71 -10.07
C ALA A 167 5.78 -6.55 -11.03
N ASP A 168 6.15 -7.81 -11.28
CA ASP A 168 5.39 -8.76 -12.11
C ASP A 168 4.41 -9.64 -11.33
N SER A 169 4.41 -9.55 -9.99
CA SER A 169 3.49 -10.32 -9.14
C SER A 169 1.98 -10.06 -9.36
N PRO A 170 1.50 -8.88 -9.80
CA PRO A 170 0.07 -8.66 -9.99
C PRO A 170 -0.61 -9.68 -10.92
N ALA A 171 0.05 -10.06 -12.02
CA ALA A 171 -0.49 -11.07 -12.94
C ALA A 171 -0.59 -12.46 -12.27
N HIS A 172 0.38 -12.83 -11.45
CA HIS A 172 0.38 -14.11 -10.74
C HIS A 172 -0.65 -14.16 -9.61
N VAL A 173 -0.83 -13.06 -8.86
CA VAL A 173 -1.89 -12.93 -7.86
C VAL A 173 -3.27 -12.96 -8.52
N ALA A 174 -3.46 -12.27 -9.65
CA ALA A 174 -4.70 -12.30 -10.42
C ALA A 174 -5.09 -13.74 -10.84
N GLN A 175 -4.13 -14.50 -11.37
CA GLN A 175 -4.33 -15.92 -11.71
C GLN A 175 -4.68 -16.78 -10.51
N LYS A 176 -4.11 -16.51 -9.33
CA LYS A 176 -4.46 -17.22 -8.09
C LYS A 176 -5.91 -16.91 -7.72
N LEU A 177 -6.32 -15.64 -7.68
CA LEU A 177 -7.69 -15.24 -7.34
C LEU A 177 -8.73 -15.82 -8.31
N LEU A 178 -8.45 -15.87 -9.61
CA LEU A 178 -9.34 -16.48 -10.61
C LEU A 178 -9.59 -17.97 -10.38
N LYS A 179 -8.62 -18.69 -9.81
CA LYS A 179 -8.75 -20.11 -9.45
C LYS A 179 -9.52 -20.35 -8.15
N HIS A 180 -9.84 -19.28 -7.44
CA HIS A 180 -10.52 -19.29 -6.15
C HIS A 180 -11.73 -18.33 -6.17
N PRO A 181 -12.76 -18.61 -7.00
CA PRO A 181 -13.96 -17.77 -7.08
C PRO A 181 -14.74 -17.69 -5.75
N GLU A 182 -14.53 -18.65 -4.84
CA GLU A 182 -15.03 -18.65 -3.46
C GLU A 182 -14.33 -17.62 -2.54
N GLY A 183 -13.22 -17.05 -3.01
CA GLY A 183 -12.35 -16.13 -2.28
C GLY A 183 -11.29 -16.85 -1.45
N ILE A 184 -10.27 -16.11 -1.04
CA ILE A 184 -9.14 -16.65 -0.25
C ILE A 184 -9.12 -15.98 1.12
N GLU A 185 -9.08 -16.78 2.18
CA GLU A 185 -8.93 -16.26 3.54
C GLU A 185 -7.55 -15.62 3.74
N PRO A 186 -7.44 -14.48 4.45
CA PRO A 186 -6.21 -13.70 4.52
C PRO A 186 -5.00 -14.48 5.05
N GLY A 187 -5.22 -15.41 5.99
CA GLY A 187 -4.18 -16.29 6.54
C GLY A 187 -3.83 -17.51 5.67
N THR A 188 -4.49 -17.69 4.52
CA THR A 188 -4.34 -18.89 3.67
C THR A 188 -3.77 -18.57 2.29
N PHE A 189 -3.46 -17.30 2.02
CA PHE A 189 -2.90 -16.87 0.75
C PHE A 189 -1.48 -17.42 0.58
N ASP A 190 -1.27 -18.21 -0.46
CA ASP A 190 0.02 -18.87 -0.74
C ASP A 190 0.99 -17.92 -1.46
N PHE A 191 1.48 -16.93 -0.74
CA PHE A 191 2.51 -16.02 -1.23
C PHE A 191 3.83 -16.71 -1.60
N PRO A 192 4.34 -17.72 -0.85
CA PRO A 192 5.57 -18.42 -1.21
C PRO A 192 5.53 -19.03 -2.62
N SER A 193 4.42 -19.67 -3.03
CA SER A 193 4.32 -20.21 -4.38
C SER A 193 4.18 -19.14 -5.48
N ILE A 194 3.68 -17.95 -5.14
CA ILE A 194 3.52 -16.85 -6.11
C ILE A 194 4.86 -16.16 -6.33
N ILE A 195 5.59 -15.84 -5.27
CA ILE A 195 6.84 -15.08 -5.39
C ILE A 195 7.91 -15.85 -6.17
N GLN A 196 7.91 -17.18 -6.10
CA GLN A 196 8.82 -18.05 -6.87
C GLN A 196 8.62 -17.97 -8.40
N LYS A 197 7.53 -17.34 -8.86
CA LYS A 197 7.27 -17.11 -10.29
C LYS A 197 7.72 -15.72 -10.75
N CYS A 198 7.95 -14.81 -9.80
CA CYS A 198 8.30 -13.43 -10.06
C CYS A 198 9.78 -13.30 -10.40
N GLN A 199 10.10 -12.37 -11.28
CA GLN A 199 11.46 -12.11 -11.78
C GLN A 199 11.83 -10.62 -11.73
N ASP A 200 10.84 -9.72 -11.65
CA ASP A 200 11.07 -8.28 -11.60
C ASP A 200 10.97 -7.79 -10.15
N PHE A 201 12.12 -7.65 -9.50
CA PHE A 201 12.22 -7.23 -8.12
C PHE A 201 12.84 -5.83 -8.03
N ARG A 202 12.15 -4.90 -7.35
CA ARG A 202 12.57 -3.49 -7.27
C ARG A 202 12.56 -2.99 -5.83
N GLU A 203 13.46 -2.06 -5.53
CA GLU A 203 13.47 -1.30 -4.28
C GLU A 203 12.80 0.06 -4.50
N LEU A 204 11.84 0.41 -3.65
CA LEU A 204 11.22 1.72 -3.67
C LEU A 204 12.13 2.73 -2.94
N VAL A 205 12.68 3.68 -3.70
CA VAL A 205 13.56 4.75 -3.20
C VAL A 205 13.00 6.13 -3.55
N GLY A 206 13.34 7.16 -2.78
CA GLY A 206 12.79 8.49 -3.02
C GLY A 206 13.19 9.51 -1.96
N LYS A 207 12.67 10.71 -2.13
CA LYS A 207 12.79 11.82 -1.19
C LYS A 207 11.56 11.87 -0.29
N ALA A 208 11.70 12.53 0.85
CA ALA A 208 10.54 12.87 1.67
C ALA A 208 9.47 13.58 0.82
N GLY A 209 8.23 13.12 0.92
CA GLY A 209 7.10 13.61 0.13
C GLY A 209 6.86 12.82 -1.16
N ASP A 210 7.72 11.87 -1.55
CA ASP A 210 7.41 10.95 -2.63
C ASP A 210 6.33 9.95 -2.20
N LEU A 211 5.35 9.73 -3.10
CA LEU A 211 4.25 8.80 -2.94
C LEU A 211 4.30 7.76 -4.06
N TYR A 212 4.27 6.49 -3.67
CA TYR A 212 3.98 5.38 -4.58
C TYR A 212 2.50 5.00 -4.46
N LEU A 213 1.83 4.99 -5.61
CA LEU A 213 0.47 4.48 -5.82
C LEU A 213 0.61 3.09 -6.44
N ILE A 214 0.22 2.04 -5.72
CA ILE A 214 0.54 0.65 -6.07
C ILE A 214 -0.75 -0.19 -6.12
N HIS A 215 -0.88 -1.00 -7.17
CA HIS A 215 -1.98 -1.94 -7.35
C HIS A 215 -2.01 -2.97 -6.19
N PRO A 216 -3.18 -3.33 -5.65
CA PRO A 216 -3.30 -4.12 -4.42
C PRO A 216 -2.82 -5.58 -4.54
N TYR A 217 -2.53 -6.02 -5.76
CA TYR A 217 -1.96 -7.34 -6.02
C TYR A 217 -0.43 -7.39 -5.96
N MET A 218 0.22 -6.23 -5.83
CA MET A 218 1.66 -6.14 -5.77
C MET A 218 2.17 -6.78 -4.48
N LEU A 219 2.90 -7.89 -4.62
CA LEU A 219 3.65 -8.45 -3.51
C LEU A 219 4.78 -7.50 -3.13
N HIS A 220 4.91 -7.30 -1.83
CA HIS A 220 5.88 -6.41 -1.24
C HIS A 220 6.39 -6.95 0.09
N THR A 221 7.48 -6.36 0.57
CA THR A 221 8.09 -6.74 1.84
C THR A 221 8.98 -5.62 2.40
N SER A 222 9.18 -5.60 3.71
CA SER A 222 10.15 -4.72 4.35
C SER A 222 11.57 -5.12 3.97
N SER A 223 12.45 -4.15 3.74
CA SER A 223 13.86 -4.38 3.49
C SER A 223 14.74 -3.92 4.65
N ALA A 224 16.00 -4.34 4.61
CA ALA A 224 16.96 -3.97 5.64
C ALA A 224 17.37 -2.50 5.54
N ASN A 225 17.51 -1.82 6.69
CA ASN A 225 17.98 -0.44 6.75
C ASN A 225 19.44 -0.35 7.20
N HIS A 226 20.33 -0.08 6.25
CA HIS A 226 21.77 0.10 6.44
C HIS A 226 22.22 1.56 6.46
N SER A 227 21.29 2.51 6.35
CA SER A 227 21.63 3.94 6.26
C SER A 227 22.19 4.50 7.57
N GLY A 228 21.92 3.85 8.70
CA GLY A 228 22.20 4.39 10.03
C GLY A 228 21.27 5.52 10.46
N GLN A 229 20.25 5.83 9.66
CA GLN A 229 19.23 6.85 9.93
C GLN A 229 17.83 6.22 9.95
N PRO A 230 16.89 6.70 10.77
CA PRO A 230 15.52 6.19 10.77
C PRO A 230 14.82 6.48 9.44
N ARG A 231 14.28 5.44 8.81
CA ARG A 231 13.36 5.57 7.67
C ARG A 231 11.94 5.69 8.19
N VAL A 232 11.27 6.81 7.89
CA VAL A 232 9.88 7.08 8.28
C VAL A 232 8.99 7.02 7.03
N MET A 233 7.98 6.13 7.05
CA MET A 233 7.00 6.02 5.97
C MET A 233 5.59 5.75 6.52
N SER A 234 4.56 5.88 5.68
CA SER A 234 3.21 5.35 5.95
C SER A 234 2.66 4.58 4.75
N ASN A 235 1.79 3.60 5.01
CA ASN A 235 1.06 2.83 4.01
C ASN A 235 -0.46 2.81 4.24
N PRO A 236 -1.13 3.97 4.24
CA PRO A 236 -2.57 4.01 4.51
C PRO A 236 -3.35 3.27 3.41
N PRO A 237 -4.28 2.37 3.78
CA PRO A 237 -5.08 1.64 2.81
C PRO A 237 -6.18 2.53 2.20
N VAL A 238 -6.51 2.28 0.94
CA VAL A 238 -7.63 2.92 0.25
C VAL A 238 -8.76 1.90 0.10
N VAL A 239 -9.92 2.20 0.67
CA VAL A 239 -11.13 1.38 0.60
C VAL A 239 -12.13 2.05 -0.33
N LEU A 240 -12.78 1.27 -1.19
CA LEU A 240 -13.89 1.74 -2.03
C LEU A 240 -15.23 1.45 -1.36
N LYS A 241 -16.30 2.14 -1.76
CA LYS A 241 -17.70 1.88 -1.35
C LYS A 241 -18.28 0.62 -1.96
N GLU A 242 -17.83 0.23 -3.14
CA GLU A 242 -18.33 -0.93 -3.88
C GLU A 242 -17.16 -1.70 -4.50
N PRO A 243 -17.32 -3.02 -4.76
CA PRO A 243 -16.34 -3.82 -5.49
C PRO A 243 -15.92 -3.21 -6.84
N LEU A 244 -14.75 -3.62 -7.32
CA LEU A 244 -14.28 -3.24 -8.66
C LEU A 244 -15.22 -3.78 -9.75
N ARG A 245 -15.51 -2.97 -10.76
CA ARG A 245 -16.36 -3.34 -11.89
C ARG A 245 -15.52 -4.03 -12.97
N LEU A 246 -15.17 -5.29 -12.74
CA LEU A 246 -14.28 -6.04 -13.64
C LEU A 246 -15.06 -6.70 -14.80
N ASP A 247 -15.72 -5.89 -15.63
CA ASP A 247 -16.38 -6.31 -16.87
C ASP A 247 -15.77 -5.54 -18.06
N ARG A 248 -15.22 -6.27 -19.03
CA ARG A 248 -14.58 -5.68 -20.23
C ARG A 248 -15.57 -4.91 -21.12
N LYS A 249 -16.88 -5.16 -20.99
CA LYS A 249 -17.94 -4.46 -21.74
C LYS A 249 -18.43 -3.20 -21.04
N GLN A 250 -18.04 -3.00 -19.79
CA GLN A 250 -18.40 -1.83 -19.01
C GLN A 250 -17.75 -0.58 -19.61
N ALA A 251 -18.55 0.47 -19.83
CA ALA A 251 -18.03 1.78 -20.18
C ALA A 251 -17.50 2.51 -18.93
N ASN A 252 -16.53 3.40 -19.13
CA ASN A 252 -15.95 4.27 -18.08
C ASN A 252 -15.37 3.48 -16.89
N LEU A 253 -14.57 2.46 -17.20
CA LEU A 253 -13.75 1.79 -16.20
C LEU A 253 -12.74 2.79 -15.60
N SER A 254 -12.43 2.63 -14.32
CA SER A 254 -11.33 3.37 -13.71
C SER A 254 -9.98 2.81 -14.16
N LEU A 255 -8.90 3.60 -13.99
CA LEU A 255 -7.56 3.12 -14.31
C LEU A 255 -7.22 1.84 -13.53
N LEU A 256 -7.63 1.76 -12.26
CA LEU A 256 -7.50 0.57 -11.44
C LEU A 256 -8.24 -0.62 -12.05
N GLU A 257 -9.51 -0.47 -12.43
CA GLU A 257 -10.32 -1.55 -13.02
C GLU A 257 -9.74 -2.04 -14.35
N GLU A 258 -9.31 -1.12 -15.23
CA GLU A 258 -8.64 -1.46 -16.48
C GLU A 258 -7.33 -2.22 -16.25
N THR A 259 -6.52 -1.75 -15.30
CA THR A 259 -5.25 -2.39 -14.91
C THR A 259 -5.51 -3.80 -14.35
N THR A 260 -6.50 -3.95 -13.47
CA THR A 260 -6.88 -5.27 -12.93
C THR A 260 -7.34 -6.21 -14.05
N LEU A 261 -8.18 -5.74 -15.00
CA LEU A 261 -8.61 -6.54 -16.15
C LEU A 261 -7.46 -6.96 -17.08
N ARG A 262 -6.42 -6.11 -17.23
CA ARG A 262 -5.19 -6.49 -17.94
C ARG A 262 -4.48 -7.64 -17.23
N PHE A 263 -4.30 -7.55 -15.90
CA PHE A 263 -3.66 -8.63 -15.12
C PHE A 263 -4.47 -9.92 -15.08
N LEU A 264 -5.80 -9.84 -15.07
CA LEU A 264 -6.66 -11.02 -15.14
C LEU A 264 -6.51 -11.76 -16.47
N GLY A 265 -6.37 -11.04 -17.58
CA GLY A 265 -6.18 -11.62 -18.93
C GLY A 265 -7.40 -12.39 -19.48
N THR A 266 -8.48 -12.52 -18.71
CA THR A 266 -9.73 -13.19 -19.08
C THR A 266 -10.93 -12.39 -18.56
N ASP A 267 -12.14 -12.85 -18.86
CA ASP A 267 -13.38 -12.38 -18.24
C ASP A 267 -13.48 -12.84 -16.79
N PHE A 268 -14.06 -11.99 -15.94
CA PHE A 268 -14.29 -12.24 -14.53
C PHE A 268 -15.79 -12.34 -14.24
N ILE A 269 -16.16 -13.28 -13.36
CA ILE A 269 -17.53 -13.44 -12.89
C ILE A 269 -17.54 -13.07 -11.41
N PRO A 270 -18.23 -11.98 -11.02
CA PRO A 270 -18.29 -11.56 -9.62
C PRO A 270 -18.92 -12.63 -8.72
N PRO A 271 -18.35 -12.85 -7.52
CA PRO A 271 -18.96 -13.74 -6.53
C PRO A 271 -20.26 -13.14 -5.97
N PRO A 272 -21.18 -13.98 -5.47
CA PRO A 272 -22.38 -13.49 -4.78
C PRO A 272 -22.01 -12.71 -3.52
N LYS A 273 -22.83 -11.71 -3.15
CA LYS A 273 -22.60 -10.89 -1.93
C LYS A 273 -22.43 -11.74 -0.66
N SER A 274 -23.12 -12.88 -0.58
CA SER A 274 -23.04 -13.81 0.56
C SER A 274 -21.68 -14.50 0.74
N ALA A 275 -20.83 -14.53 -0.29
CA ALA A 275 -19.50 -15.11 -0.20
C ALA A 275 -18.47 -14.12 0.41
N ARG A 276 -18.80 -12.82 0.42
CA ARG A 276 -17.90 -11.77 0.89
C ARG A 276 -17.90 -11.70 2.41
N ALA A 277 -16.72 -11.57 2.99
CA ALA A 277 -16.53 -11.37 4.41
C ALA A 277 -15.48 -10.27 4.63
N ALA A 278 -15.82 -9.30 5.46
CA ALA A 278 -14.91 -8.30 5.96
C ALA A 278 -14.83 -8.43 7.48
N TYR A 279 -13.61 -8.33 8.00
CA TYR A 279 -13.27 -8.47 9.42
C TYR A 279 -13.02 -7.10 10.02
N TRP A 280 -14.00 -6.21 9.82
CA TRP A 280 -14.00 -4.83 10.30
C TRP A 280 -15.37 -4.44 10.86
N TRP A 281 -15.44 -3.31 11.54
CA TRP A 281 -16.69 -2.68 11.98
C TRP A 281 -16.69 -1.20 11.63
N GLU A 282 -17.87 -0.59 11.54
CA GLU A 282 -17.98 0.87 11.40
C GLU A 282 -17.72 1.52 12.76
N VAL A 283 -16.77 2.46 12.81
CA VAL A 283 -16.53 3.28 14.00
C VAL A 283 -17.58 4.39 14.02
N ALA A 284 -18.27 4.52 15.15
CA ALA A 284 -19.31 5.52 15.39
C ALA A 284 -18.76 6.94 15.46
#